data_AF-A0A953A4R8-F1
#
_entry.id   AF-A0A953A4R8-F1
#
_cell.length_a   1.000
_cell.length_b   1.000
_cell.length_c   1.000
_cell.angle_alpha   90.00
_cell.angle_beta   90.00
_cell.angle_gamma   90.00
#
_symmetry.space_group_name_H-M   'P 1'
#
loop_
_entity.id
_entity.type
_entity.pdbx_description
1 polymer ?
#
loop_
_entity_poly.entity_id
_entity_poly.type
_entity_poly.pdbx_seq_one_letter_code
_entity_poly.pdbx_strand_id
1 'polypeptide(L)'
;MSTIDQYQSGTEVQRFHLKRSAYVRNSLLALLTAIAFLLAAMLLVEAGCWLWGSYSHSFTLYLKWQDVLLALLLYLTLSALAGCLMSLRYLHALRMGYRRAMLLIDEQSLTVRDLSHKNLGSIFWMIGTTLLCFLAVLSGLLPLILLGWTQSWADPVLAALGTGLLLLLSLPGLAVSVGMLALLACILVSCFSLARQMGAPRTYRLDSHTSLWIHDFMLSILSPGEPESLLELQLLSHADQQRLLALLRKRWIDADRPWNPALGDEIEAALAEVQQQQLALSA
;
A
#
# COMPACT_ATOMS: atom_id res chain seq x y z
N MET A 1 -10.93 15.97 -42.69
CA MET A 1 -10.81 17.33 -42.11
C MET A 1 -10.00 17.20 -40.83
N SER A 2 -8.79 17.74 -40.88
CA SER A 2 -7.72 17.63 -39.89
C SER A 2 -7.91 18.66 -38.78
N THR A 3 -8.12 18.20 -37.55
CA THR A 3 -7.90 18.99 -36.33
C THR A 3 -6.85 18.26 -35.48
N ILE A 4 -5.65 18.13 -36.05
CA ILE A 4 -4.44 18.01 -35.24
C ILE A 4 -4.02 19.46 -35.02
N ASP A 5 -4.67 20.10 -34.06
CA ASP A 5 -4.36 21.47 -33.67
C ASP A 5 -2.90 21.53 -33.20
N GLN A 6 -2.15 22.36 -33.93
CA GLN A 6 -1.02 23.17 -33.50
C GLN A 6 -0.41 22.81 -32.13
N TYR A 7 0.60 21.95 -32.17
CA TYR A 7 1.55 21.80 -31.07
C TYR A 7 2.38 23.08 -30.96
N GLN A 8 2.01 23.96 -30.02
CA GLN A 8 2.82 25.12 -29.68
C GLN A 8 4.14 24.66 -29.04
N SER A 9 5.25 25.01 -29.70
CA SER A 9 6.61 24.94 -29.17
C SER A 9 6.82 26.08 -28.16
N GLY A 10 6.23 25.95 -26.99
CA GLY A 10 6.55 26.75 -25.81
C GLY A 10 7.12 25.86 -24.71
N THR A 11 7.88 26.48 -23.82
CA THR A 11 8.27 26.05 -22.46
C THR A 11 7.04 25.71 -21.59
N GLU A 12 6.13 24.88 -22.09
CA GLU A 12 4.88 24.52 -21.45
C GLU A 12 4.99 23.13 -20.84
N VAL A 13 4.77 23.07 -19.52
CA VAL A 13 4.66 21.84 -18.76
C VAL A 13 3.46 21.04 -19.29
N GLN A 14 3.74 19.93 -19.97
CA GLN A 14 2.73 19.00 -20.48
C GLN A 14 2.14 18.23 -19.29
N ARG A 15 0.80 18.16 -19.20
CA ARG A 15 0.09 17.54 -18.08
C ARG A 15 -0.75 16.37 -18.55
N PHE A 16 -0.64 15.24 -17.86
CA PHE A 16 -1.38 14.03 -18.17
C PHE A 16 -2.22 13.59 -16.96
N HIS A 17 -3.51 13.37 -17.19
CA HIS A 17 -4.49 13.18 -16.13
C HIS A 17 -4.90 11.73 -15.99
N LEU A 18 -5.30 11.37 -14.76
CA LEU A 18 -5.92 10.08 -14.47
C LEU A 18 -7.26 9.98 -15.22
N LYS A 19 -7.48 8.88 -15.96
CA LYS A 19 -8.73 8.64 -16.68
C LYS A 19 -9.91 8.57 -15.71
N ARG A 20 -11.05 9.16 -16.09
CA ARG A 20 -12.26 9.22 -15.25
C ARG A 20 -12.74 7.84 -14.79
N SER A 21 -12.70 6.83 -15.67
CA SER A 21 -13.14 5.47 -15.32
C SER A 21 -12.26 4.82 -14.24
N ALA A 22 -10.93 4.95 -14.32
CA ALA A 22 -10.01 4.47 -13.29
C ALA A 22 -10.16 5.26 -12.00
N TYR A 23 -10.32 6.58 -12.09
CA TYR A 23 -10.58 7.41 -10.91
C TYR A 23 -11.83 6.94 -10.18
N VAL A 24 -12.97 6.80 -10.88
CA VAL A 24 -14.24 6.38 -10.26
C VAL A 24 -14.11 4.98 -9.67
N ARG A 25 -13.57 4.01 -10.42
CA ARG A 25 -13.39 2.63 -9.96
C ARG A 25 -12.51 2.55 -8.72
N ASN A 26 -11.30 3.13 -8.78
CA ASN A 26 -10.35 3.03 -7.68
C ASN A 26 -10.80 3.87 -6.46
N SER A 27 -11.48 4.99 -6.69
CA SER A 27 -12.07 5.79 -5.59
C SER A 27 -13.20 5.05 -4.89
N LEU A 28 -14.06 4.38 -5.65
CA LEU A 28 -15.15 3.58 -5.08
C LEU A 28 -14.60 2.40 -4.27
N LEU A 29 -13.60 1.69 -4.80
CA LEU A 29 -12.90 0.64 -4.05
C LEU A 29 -12.29 1.20 -2.77
N ALA A 30 -11.51 2.29 -2.84
CA ALA A 30 -10.89 2.91 -1.68
C ALA A 30 -11.91 3.41 -0.64
N LEU A 31 -13.06 3.89 -1.08
CA LEU A 31 -14.14 4.32 -0.20
C LEU A 31 -14.81 3.12 0.49
N LEU A 32 -15.11 2.07 -0.25
CA LEU A 32 -15.67 0.84 0.30
C LEU A 32 -14.72 0.22 1.33
N THR A 33 -13.42 0.19 1.04
CA THR A 33 -12.42 -0.33 2.00
C THR A 33 -12.34 0.54 3.25
N ALA A 34 -12.34 1.86 3.10
CA ALA A 34 -12.34 2.78 4.25
C ALA A 34 -13.60 2.59 5.13
N ILE A 35 -14.78 2.49 4.52
CA ILE A 35 -16.04 2.25 5.24
C ILE A 35 -16.02 0.89 5.93
N ALA A 36 -15.56 -0.17 5.25
CA ALA A 36 -15.47 -1.51 5.85
C ALA A 36 -14.53 -1.52 7.07
N PHE A 37 -13.36 -0.88 6.98
CA PHE A 37 -12.45 -0.74 8.11
C PHE A 37 -13.06 0.09 9.26
N LEU A 38 -13.78 1.16 8.94
CA LEU A 38 -14.45 1.98 9.96
C LEU A 38 -15.55 1.21 10.69
N LEU A 39 -16.40 0.48 9.95
CA LEU A 39 -17.44 -0.36 10.53
C LEU A 39 -16.84 -1.47 11.39
N ALA A 40 -15.77 -2.13 10.93
CA ALA A 40 -15.06 -3.12 11.72
C ALA A 40 -14.51 -2.51 13.01
N ALA A 41 -13.87 -1.34 12.95
CA ALA A 41 -13.37 -0.65 14.15
C ALA A 41 -14.50 -0.31 15.14
N MET A 42 -15.66 0.16 14.65
CA MET A 42 -16.81 0.46 15.49
C MET A 42 -17.33 -0.79 16.23
N LEU A 43 -17.51 -1.90 15.51
CA LEU A 43 -17.96 -3.18 16.09
C LEU A 43 -16.95 -3.71 17.13
N LEU A 44 -15.66 -3.57 16.87
CA LEU A 44 -14.60 -4.00 17.79
C LEU A 44 -14.55 -3.14 19.07
N VAL A 45 -14.75 -1.82 18.94
CA VAL A 45 -14.87 -0.92 20.10
C VAL A 45 -16.08 -1.28 20.93
N GLU A 46 -17.24 -1.51 20.30
CA GLU A 46 -18.47 -1.90 21.00
C GLU A 46 -18.29 -3.21 21.76
N ALA A 47 -17.70 -4.22 21.11
CA ALA A 47 -17.35 -5.49 21.76
C ALA A 47 -16.35 -5.30 22.91
N GLY A 48 -15.37 -4.41 22.74
CA GLY A 48 -14.38 -4.07 23.77
C GLY A 48 -15.01 -3.38 24.98
N CYS A 49 -15.91 -2.42 24.77
CA CYS A 49 -16.65 -1.74 25.83
C CYS A 49 -17.56 -2.71 26.59
N TRP A 50 -18.26 -3.60 25.87
CA TRP A 50 -19.09 -4.63 26.48
C TRP A 50 -18.24 -5.59 27.34
N LEU A 51 -17.13 -6.07 26.78
CA LEU A 51 -16.22 -6.97 27.49
C LEU A 51 -15.63 -6.30 28.72
N TRP A 52 -15.20 -5.03 28.62
CA TRP A 52 -14.66 -4.26 29.73
C TRP A 52 -15.63 -4.16 30.91
N GLY A 53 -16.94 -4.06 30.66
CA GLY A 53 -17.98 -4.02 31.68
C GLY A 53 -18.39 -5.39 32.24
N SER A 54 -17.93 -6.49 31.64
CA SER A 54 -18.38 -7.85 31.96
C SER A 54 -17.57 -8.56 33.06
N TYR A 55 -16.39 -8.04 33.43
CA TYR A 55 -15.51 -8.70 34.41
C TYR A 55 -14.73 -7.70 35.28
N SER A 56 -14.13 -8.20 36.36
CA SER A 56 -13.33 -7.39 37.28
C SER A 56 -11.86 -7.32 36.87
N HIS A 57 -11.35 -6.09 36.79
CA HIS A 57 -9.96 -5.75 36.43
C HIS A 57 -8.99 -5.87 37.61
N SER A 58 -9.07 -6.97 38.35
CA SER A 58 -8.13 -7.25 39.44
C SER A 58 -6.77 -7.72 38.89
N PHE A 59 -5.68 -7.24 39.50
CA PHE A 59 -4.34 -7.67 39.14
C PHE A 59 -4.10 -9.14 39.51
N THR A 60 -3.56 -9.93 38.58
CA THR A 60 -3.16 -11.32 38.78
C THR A 60 -1.75 -11.57 38.26
N LEU A 61 -1.02 -12.51 38.86
CA LEU A 61 0.34 -12.90 38.43
C LEU A 61 0.36 -13.72 37.13
N TYR A 62 -0.80 -14.17 36.65
CA TYR A 62 -0.98 -14.83 35.35
C TYR A 62 -1.84 -13.95 34.43
N LEU A 63 -1.76 -14.22 33.12
CA LEU A 63 -2.48 -13.46 32.09
C LEU A 63 -3.92 -13.98 31.98
N LYS A 64 -4.91 -13.19 32.38
CA LYS A 64 -6.33 -13.59 32.24
C LYS A 64 -6.72 -13.61 30.77
N TRP A 65 -7.46 -14.64 30.37
CA TRP A 65 -7.95 -14.74 28.99
C TRP A 65 -8.84 -13.55 28.60
N GLN A 66 -9.56 -12.93 29.55
CA GLN A 66 -10.36 -11.73 29.28
C GLN A 66 -9.47 -10.52 28.92
N ASP A 67 -8.37 -10.32 29.63
CA ASP A 67 -7.42 -9.23 29.35
C ASP A 67 -6.75 -9.44 28.00
N VAL A 68 -6.50 -10.69 27.63
CA VAL A 68 -5.98 -11.08 26.32
C VAL A 68 -6.99 -10.79 25.21
N LEU A 69 -8.25 -11.14 25.43
CA LEU A 69 -9.31 -10.88 24.47
C LEU A 69 -9.53 -9.37 24.28
N LEU A 70 -9.48 -8.60 25.37
CA LEU A 70 -9.54 -7.14 25.31
C LEU A 70 -8.35 -6.55 24.56
N ALA A 71 -7.13 -7.04 24.83
CA ALA A 71 -5.93 -6.61 24.11
C ALA A 71 -6.01 -6.91 22.61
N LEU A 72 -6.56 -8.08 22.23
CA LEU A 72 -6.83 -8.44 20.84
C LEU A 72 -7.86 -7.49 20.22
N LEU A 73 -8.97 -7.19 20.90
CA LEU A 73 -9.99 -6.25 20.40
C LEU A 73 -9.41 -4.85 20.20
N LEU A 74 -8.62 -4.35 21.14
CA LEU A 74 -7.92 -3.07 21.01
C LEU A 74 -6.96 -3.08 19.82
N TYR A 75 -6.16 -4.14 19.67
CA TYR A 75 -5.21 -4.30 18.58
C TYR A 75 -5.88 -4.31 17.20
N LEU A 76 -6.97 -5.09 17.07
CA LEU A 76 -7.76 -5.15 15.85
C LEU A 76 -8.40 -3.80 15.53
N THR A 77 -8.87 -3.08 16.55
CA THR A 77 -9.43 -1.74 16.40
C THR A 77 -8.39 -0.77 15.82
N LEU A 78 -7.19 -0.73 16.41
CA LEU A 78 -6.10 0.13 15.93
C LEU A 78 -5.66 -0.24 14.51
N SER A 79 -5.59 -1.53 14.21
CA SER A 79 -5.24 -2.03 12.87
C SER A 79 -6.29 -1.64 11.83
N ALA A 80 -7.58 -1.75 12.18
CA ALA A 80 -8.68 -1.33 11.33
C ALA A 80 -8.67 0.21 11.11
N LEU A 81 -8.44 0.99 12.16
CA LEU A 81 -8.30 2.44 12.05
C LEU A 81 -7.11 2.84 11.16
N ALA A 82 -5.96 2.17 11.30
CA ALA A 82 -4.81 2.39 10.43
C ALA A 82 -5.16 2.08 8.95
N GLY A 83 -5.85 0.98 8.68
CA GLY A 83 -6.33 0.64 7.34
C GLY A 83 -7.32 1.65 6.75
N CYS A 84 -8.21 2.18 7.58
CA CYS A 84 -9.13 3.26 7.21
C CYS A 84 -8.36 4.53 6.83
N LEU A 85 -7.43 4.98 7.67
CA LEU A 85 -6.60 6.17 7.42
C LEU A 85 -5.77 6.03 6.14
N MET A 86 -5.17 4.86 5.90
CA MET A 86 -4.41 4.59 4.67
C MET A 86 -5.30 4.59 3.43
N SER A 87 -6.51 4.02 3.51
CA SER A 87 -7.49 4.03 2.42
C SER A 87 -7.95 5.47 2.10
N LEU A 88 -8.20 6.29 3.11
CA LEU A 88 -8.53 7.71 2.94
C LEU A 88 -7.37 8.50 2.35
N ARG A 89 -6.13 8.19 2.75
CA ARG A 89 -4.92 8.82 2.21
C ARG A 89 -4.72 8.48 0.74
N TYR A 90 -5.02 7.23 0.34
CA TYR A 90 -5.05 6.80 -1.05
C TYR A 90 -6.14 7.52 -1.85
N LEU A 91 -7.35 7.65 -1.30
CA LEU A 91 -8.43 8.41 -1.94
C LEU A 91 -8.05 9.88 -2.18
N HIS A 92 -7.37 10.50 -1.21
CA HIS A 92 -6.81 11.84 -1.36
C HIS A 92 -5.76 11.90 -2.47
N ALA A 93 -4.86 10.92 -2.55
CA ALA A 93 -3.87 10.80 -3.62
C ALA A 93 -4.53 10.70 -5.01
N LEU A 94 -5.56 9.86 -5.16
CA LEU A 94 -6.35 9.73 -6.40
C LEU A 94 -6.98 11.07 -6.82
N ARG A 95 -7.60 11.78 -5.88
CA ARG A 95 -8.21 13.09 -6.14
C ARG A 95 -7.17 14.11 -6.62
N MET A 96 -5.97 14.07 -6.03
CA MET A 96 -4.86 14.93 -6.42
C MET A 96 -4.33 14.59 -7.82
N GLY A 97 -4.20 13.30 -8.16
CA GLY A 97 -3.86 12.86 -9.51
C GLY A 97 -4.88 13.27 -10.57
N TYR A 98 -6.17 13.14 -10.24
CA TYR A 98 -7.25 13.54 -11.14
C TYR A 98 -7.27 15.06 -11.38
N ARG A 99 -7.19 15.87 -10.30
CA ARG A 99 -7.29 17.33 -10.39
C ARG A 99 -6.00 18.04 -10.81
N ARG A 100 -4.83 17.56 -10.37
CA ARG A 100 -3.53 18.24 -10.53
C ARG A 100 -2.56 17.49 -11.44
N ALA A 101 -3.06 16.55 -12.25
CA ALA A 101 -2.30 15.63 -13.11
C ALA A 101 -1.54 14.52 -12.36
N MET A 102 -1.38 13.40 -13.04
CA MET A 102 -0.63 12.22 -12.59
C MET A 102 0.83 12.29 -13.02
N LEU A 103 1.06 12.83 -14.21
CA LEU A 103 2.38 12.99 -14.81
C LEU A 103 2.51 14.39 -15.40
N LEU A 104 3.65 15.03 -15.12
CA LEU A 104 4.02 16.35 -15.63
C LEU A 104 5.37 16.20 -16.34
N ILE A 105 5.43 16.58 -17.61
CA ILE A 105 6.68 16.63 -18.37
C ILE A 105 7.03 18.09 -18.62
N ASP A 106 8.20 18.47 -18.13
CA ASP A 106 8.88 19.72 -18.44
C ASP A 106 10.04 19.45 -19.42
N GLU A 107 10.83 20.46 -19.79
CA GLU A 107 11.98 20.29 -20.70
C GLU A 107 13.05 19.36 -20.12
N GLN A 108 13.36 19.49 -18.84
CA GLN A 108 14.44 18.74 -18.17
C GLN A 108 13.95 17.96 -16.96
N SER A 109 12.64 17.93 -16.69
CA SER A 109 12.11 17.22 -15.54
C SER A 109 10.84 16.43 -15.84
N LEU A 110 10.71 15.31 -15.14
CA LEU A 110 9.56 14.42 -15.20
C LEU A 110 9.02 14.27 -13.78
N THR A 111 7.85 14.84 -13.50
CA THR A 111 7.19 14.67 -12.20
C THR A 111 6.10 13.62 -12.29
N VAL A 112 6.15 12.61 -11.43
CA VAL A 112 5.24 11.48 -11.42
C VAL A 112 4.60 11.29 -10.05
N ARG A 113 3.33 10.91 -10.05
CA ARG A 113 2.60 10.44 -8.86
C ARG A 113 2.22 8.99 -9.07
N ASP A 114 2.70 8.11 -8.18
CA ASP A 114 2.19 6.75 -8.14
C ASP A 114 0.75 6.74 -7.59
N LEU A 115 -0.16 6.26 -8.41
CA LEU A 115 -1.59 6.12 -8.14
C LEU A 115 -2.08 4.70 -8.46
N SER A 116 -1.16 3.73 -8.59
CA SER A 116 -1.53 2.35 -8.91
C SER A 116 -2.52 1.79 -7.89
N HIS A 117 -3.45 0.97 -8.40
CA HIS A 117 -4.39 0.22 -7.58
C HIS A 117 -3.68 -0.83 -6.70
N LYS A 118 -2.44 -1.21 -7.05
CA LYS A 118 -1.58 -2.09 -6.25
C LYS A 118 -1.33 -1.54 -4.84
N ASN A 119 -1.36 -0.22 -4.67
CA ASN A 119 -1.25 0.42 -3.36
C ASN A 119 -2.37 0.04 -2.39
N LEU A 120 -3.60 -0.22 -2.88
CA LEU A 120 -4.67 -0.79 -2.03
C LEU A 120 -4.36 -2.22 -1.61
N GLY A 121 -3.83 -3.03 -2.54
CA GLY A 121 -3.36 -4.38 -2.25
C GLY A 121 -2.28 -4.40 -1.16
N SER A 122 -1.32 -3.48 -1.24
CA SER A 122 -0.26 -3.31 -0.23
C SER A 122 -0.83 -2.96 1.16
N ILE A 123 -1.87 -2.12 1.24
CA ILE A 123 -2.56 -1.82 2.51
C ILE A 123 -3.17 -3.10 3.11
N PHE A 124 -3.85 -3.91 2.30
CA PHE A 124 -4.43 -5.18 2.76
C PHE A 124 -3.38 -6.17 3.24
N TRP A 125 -2.31 -6.37 2.47
CA TRP A 125 -1.22 -7.26 2.85
C TRP A 125 -0.51 -6.80 4.12
N MET A 126 -0.32 -5.49 4.28
CA MET A 126 0.26 -4.91 5.48
C MET A 126 -0.60 -5.24 6.71
N ILE A 127 -1.91 -4.96 6.67
CA ILE A 127 -2.82 -5.24 7.79
C ILE A 127 -2.91 -6.74 8.08
N GLY A 128 -2.97 -7.58 7.04
CA GLY A 128 -2.98 -9.04 7.19
C GLY A 128 -1.70 -9.57 7.84
N THR A 129 -0.54 -9.03 7.45
CA THR A 129 0.75 -9.39 8.07
C THR A 129 0.81 -8.92 9.52
N THR A 130 0.36 -7.71 9.82
CA THR A 130 0.19 -7.17 11.17
C THR A 130 -0.67 -8.12 12.02
N LEU A 131 -1.80 -8.61 11.48
CA LEU A 131 -2.64 -9.59 12.18
C LEU A 131 -1.91 -10.91 12.45
N LEU A 132 -1.23 -11.46 11.44
CA LEU A 132 -0.48 -12.72 11.57
C LEU A 132 0.62 -12.63 12.64
N CYS A 133 1.39 -11.53 12.65
CA CYS A 133 2.41 -11.30 13.67
C CYS A 133 1.80 -11.26 15.07
N PHE A 134 0.64 -10.62 15.24
CA PHE A 134 -0.04 -10.58 16.53
C PHE A 134 -0.55 -11.95 16.96
N LEU A 135 -1.15 -12.74 16.05
CA LEU A 135 -1.59 -14.10 16.36
C LEU A 135 -0.41 -14.99 16.75
N ALA A 136 0.76 -14.79 16.13
CA ALA A 136 1.99 -15.49 16.53
C ALA A 136 2.43 -15.10 17.95
N VAL A 137 2.44 -13.81 18.30
CA VAL A 137 2.71 -13.34 19.68
C VAL A 137 1.71 -13.98 20.66
N LEU A 138 0.42 -13.96 20.32
CA LEU A 138 -0.64 -14.54 21.13
C LEU A 138 -0.40 -16.04 21.39
N SER A 139 -0.03 -16.78 20.34
CA SER A 139 0.27 -18.21 20.45
C SER A 139 1.51 -18.47 21.31
N GLY A 140 2.53 -17.60 21.25
CA GLY A 140 3.72 -17.67 22.10
C GLY A 140 3.42 -17.36 23.57
N LEU A 141 2.42 -16.53 23.85
CA LEU A 141 1.98 -16.19 25.21
C LEU A 141 0.95 -17.17 25.78
N LEU A 142 0.43 -18.11 24.97
CA LEU A 142 -0.57 -19.09 25.40
C LEU A 142 -0.16 -19.88 26.66
N PRO A 143 1.11 -20.32 26.83
CA PRO A 143 1.52 -21.00 28.06
C PRO A 143 1.35 -20.15 29.32
N LEU A 144 1.54 -18.82 29.22
CA LEU A 144 1.36 -17.88 30.34
C LEU A 144 -0.12 -17.68 30.69
N ILE A 145 -1.02 -17.81 29.71
CA ILE A 145 -2.48 -17.80 29.93
C ILE A 145 -2.90 -19.07 30.68
N LEU A 146 -2.35 -20.22 30.28
CA LEU A 146 -2.68 -21.52 30.88
C LEU A 146 -2.13 -21.70 32.30
N LEU A 147 -1.15 -20.90 32.75
CA LEU A 147 -0.64 -20.93 34.12
C LEU A 147 -1.73 -20.64 35.17
N GLY A 148 -2.68 -19.75 34.85
CA GLY A 148 -3.81 -19.49 35.74
C GLY A 148 -4.73 -20.71 35.89
N TRP A 149 -4.78 -21.57 34.86
CA TRP A 149 -5.59 -22.78 34.87
C TRP A 149 -4.94 -23.90 35.68
N THR A 150 -3.62 -24.08 35.60
CA THR A 150 -2.93 -25.13 36.38
C THR A 150 -2.99 -24.88 37.88
N GLN A 151 -3.13 -23.62 38.32
CA GLN A 151 -3.34 -23.25 39.72
C GLN A 151 -4.70 -23.68 40.29
N SER A 152 -5.67 -24.00 39.42
CA SER A 152 -7.01 -24.47 39.84
C SER A 152 -7.11 -25.97 40.08
N TRP A 153 -6.02 -26.73 39.84
CA TRP A 153 -6.03 -28.18 39.96
C TRP A 153 -5.97 -28.62 41.43
N ALA A 154 -6.81 -29.58 41.80
CA ALA A 154 -6.93 -30.07 43.18
C ALA A 154 -5.73 -30.93 43.64
N ASP A 155 -5.02 -31.57 42.71
CA ASP A 155 -3.83 -32.37 43.01
C ASP A 155 -2.55 -31.52 42.94
N PRO A 156 -1.81 -31.37 44.05
CA PRO A 156 -0.62 -30.53 44.10
C PRO A 156 0.54 -31.04 43.22
N VAL A 157 0.64 -32.36 42.99
CA VAL A 157 1.70 -32.95 42.16
C VAL A 157 1.45 -32.63 40.68
N LEU A 158 0.21 -32.81 40.23
CA LEU A 158 -0.22 -32.44 38.89
C LEU A 158 -0.06 -30.94 38.66
N ALA A 159 -0.44 -30.11 39.64
CA ALA A 159 -0.27 -28.66 39.55
C ALA A 159 1.20 -28.26 39.40
N ALA A 160 2.11 -28.86 40.19
CA ALA A 160 3.55 -28.58 40.12
C ALA A 160 4.15 -28.98 38.76
N LEU A 161 3.84 -30.18 38.26
CA LEU A 161 4.32 -30.66 36.95
C LEU A 161 3.77 -29.82 35.80
N GLY A 162 2.48 -29.51 35.81
CA GLY A 162 1.84 -28.67 34.78
C GLY A 162 2.41 -27.26 34.75
N THR A 163 2.64 -26.66 35.91
CA THR A 163 3.25 -25.33 36.02
C THR A 163 4.70 -25.34 35.51
N GLY A 164 5.49 -26.36 35.87
CA GLY A 164 6.86 -26.53 35.37
C GLY A 164 6.91 -26.68 33.84
N LEU A 165 6.02 -27.48 33.26
CA LEU A 165 5.93 -27.66 31.80
C LEU A 165 5.55 -26.35 31.08
N LEU A 166 4.57 -25.61 31.61
CA LEU A 166 4.14 -24.33 31.02
C LEU A 166 5.26 -23.27 31.11
N LEU A 167 6.03 -23.25 32.19
CA LEU A 167 7.21 -22.39 32.30
C LEU A 167 8.27 -22.74 31.24
N LEU A 168 8.54 -24.03 31.02
CA LEU A 168 9.46 -24.46 29.97
C LEU A 168 8.96 -24.09 28.57
N LEU A 169 7.65 -24.22 28.30
CA LEU A 169 7.03 -23.83 27.03
C LEU A 169 6.95 -22.30 26.83
N SER A 170 6.99 -21.52 27.90
CA SER A 170 6.98 -20.05 27.83
C SER A 170 8.27 -19.47 27.25
N LEU A 171 9.42 -20.14 27.44
CA LEU A 171 10.72 -19.67 26.94
C LEU A 171 10.78 -19.54 25.41
N PRO A 172 10.46 -20.59 24.62
CA PRO A 172 10.40 -20.45 23.17
C PRO A 172 9.27 -19.52 22.72
N GLY A 173 8.14 -19.52 23.44
CA GLY A 173 7.02 -18.60 23.17
C GLY A 173 7.41 -17.12 23.31
N LEU A 174 8.20 -16.77 24.33
CA LEU A 174 8.76 -15.44 24.52
C LEU A 174 9.75 -15.07 23.41
N ALA A 175 10.62 -16.00 23.00
CA ALA A 175 11.56 -15.75 21.91
C ALA A 175 10.84 -15.44 20.59
N VAL A 176 9.81 -16.21 20.24
CA VAL A 176 8.95 -15.95 19.06
C VAL A 176 8.24 -14.61 19.20
N SER A 177 7.71 -14.29 20.39
CA SER A 177 7.01 -13.04 20.65
C SER A 177 7.92 -11.82 20.44
N VAL A 178 9.16 -11.87 20.91
CA VAL A 178 10.15 -10.80 20.70
C VAL A 178 10.44 -10.60 19.20
N GLY A 179 10.65 -11.69 18.45
CA GLY A 179 10.86 -11.62 17.01
C GLY A 179 9.67 -10.99 16.27
N MET A 180 8.46 -11.37 16.62
CA MET A 180 7.23 -10.84 16.01
C MET A 180 6.98 -9.38 16.39
N LEU A 181 7.34 -8.95 17.61
CA LEU A 181 7.28 -7.55 18.01
C LEU A 181 8.26 -6.68 17.22
N ALA A 182 9.47 -7.19 16.93
CA ALA A 182 10.42 -6.49 16.06
C ALA A 182 9.87 -6.33 14.64
N LEU A 183 9.24 -7.38 14.09
CA LEU A 183 8.57 -7.31 12.79
C LEU A 183 7.40 -6.30 12.79
N LEU A 184 6.61 -6.26 13.87
CA LEU A 184 5.55 -5.25 14.02
C LEU A 184 6.09 -3.82 14.02
N ALA A 185 7.23 -3.58 14.68
CA ALA A 185 7.90 -2.28 14.64
C ALA A 185 8.34 -1.91 13.21
N CYS A 186 8.92 -2.87 12.46
CA CYS A 186 9.24 -2.67 11.05
C CYS A 186 7.99 -2.33 10.22
N ILE A 187 6.87 -3.04 10.42
CA ILE A 187 5.62 -2.77 9.71
C ILE A 187 5.09 -1.36 10.02
N LEU A 188 5.19 -0.88 11.26
CA LEU A 188 4.78 0.48 11.61
C LEU A 188 5.62 1.54 10.88
N VAL A 189 6.94 1.35 10.81
CA VAL A 189 7.83 2.25 10.04
C VAL A 189 7.47 2.21 8.55
N SER A 190 7.25 1.03 7.99
CA SER A 190 6.83 0.87 6.60
C SER A 190 5.46 1.50 6.32
N CYS A 191 4.52 1.41 7.26
CA CYS A 191 3.21 2.06 7.16
C CYS A 191 3.36 3.58 7.06
N PHE A 192 4.17 4.18 7.93
CA PHE A 192 4.43 5.62 7.91
C PHE A 192 5.13 6.06 6.62
N SER A 193 6.14 5.28 6.19
CA SER A 193 6.85 5.52 4.93
C SER A 193 5.89 5.46 3.74
N LEU A 194 5.04 4.43 3.67
CA LEU A 194 4.05 4.26 2.63
C LEU A 194 3.04 5.43 2.63
N ALA A 195 2.54 5.84 3.80
CA ALA A 195 1.61 6.97 3.92
C ALA A 195 2.20 8.28 3.41
N ARG A 196 3.50 8.49 3.64
CA ARG A 196 4.24 9.66 3.15
C ARG A 196 4.46 9.61 1.64
N GLN A 197 4.79 8.44 1.10
CA GLN A 197 5.09 8.26 -0.33
C GLN A 197 3.82 8.24 -1.20
N MET A 198 2.70 7.78 -0.66
CA MET A 198 1.46 7.60 -1.41
C MET A 198 0.92 8.92 -2.00
N GLY A 199 0.91 8.98 -3.34
CA GLY A 199 0.51 10.16 -4.10
C GLY A 199 1.43 11.38 -3.95
N ALA A 200 2.60 11.23 -3.34
CA ALA A 200 3.61 12.28 -3.31
C ALA A 200 4.18 12.46 -4.73
N PRO A 201 4.26 13.71 -5.25
CA PRO A 201 4.94 13.95 -6.51
C PRO A 201 6.45 13.70 -6.34
N ARG A 202 7.02 12.89 -7.23
CA ARG A 202 8.46 12.70 -7.36
C ARG A 202 8.93 13.33 -8.66
N THR A 203 9.94 14.18 -8.60
CA THR A 203 10.46 14.90 -9.77
C THR A 203 11.83 14.34 -10.12
N TYR A 204 11.93 13.72 -11.28
CA TYR A 204 13.15 13.20 -11.84
C TYR A 204 13.76 14.23 -12.80
N ARG A 205 15.08 14.40 -12.76
CA ARG A 205 15.80 15.14 -13.79
C ARG A 205 15.99 14.22 -14.99
N LEU A 206 15.72 14.73 -16.19
CA LEU A 206 15.90 14.00 -17.43
C LEU A 206 17.32 14.26 -17.94
N ASP A 207 18.24 13.37 -17.57
CA ASP A 207 19.65 13.43 -17.93
C ASP A 207 20.16 12.06 -18.42
N SER A 208 21.44 12.00 -18.80
CA SER A 208 22.08 10.76 -19.29
C SER A 208 22.14 9.62 -18.27
N HIS A 209 21.78 9.87 -17.01
CA HIS A 209 21.79 8.87 -15.95
C HIS A 209 20.39 8.32 -15.61
N THR A 210 19.33 8.89 -16.19
CA THR A 210 17.96 8.57 -15.82
C THR A 210 17.30 7.63 -16.82
N SER A 211 17.47 6.32 -16.74
CA SER A 211 16.81 5.38 -17.68
C SER A 211 15.28 5.39 -17.55
N LEU A 212 14.61 5.40 -18.71
CA LEU A 212 13.18 5.16 -18.87
C LEU A 212 12.99 3.82 -19.60
N TRP A 213 12.00 3.03 -19.21
CA TRP A 213 11.62 1.84 -19.97
C TRP A 213 10.10 1.63 -19.93
N ILE A 214 9.54 1.05 -20.98
CA ILE A 214 8.13 0.70 -21.09
C ILE A 214 8.03 -0.82 -21.28
N HIS A 215 7.56 -1.51 -20.25
CA HIS A 215 7.32 -2.96 -20.30
C HIS A 215 5.91 -3.27 -19.80
N ASP A 216 5.16 -4.13 -20.51
CA ASP A 216 3.77 -4.50 -20.18
C ASP A 216 2.87 -3.28 -19.87
N PHE A 217 2.96 -2.22 -20.67
CA PHE A 217 2.20 -0.97 -20.45
C PHE A 217 2.50 -0.25 -19.12
N MET A 218 3.63 -0.55 -18.49
CA MET A 218 4.16 0.21 -17.36
C MET A 218 5.38 1.02 -17.81
N LEU A 219 5.31 2.33 -17.60
CA LEU A 219 6.46 3.23 -17.72
C LEU A 219 7.21 3.23 -16.40
N SER A 220 8.44 2.76 -16.42
CA SER A 220 9.34 2.83 -15.27
C SER A 220 10.40 3.89 -15.47
N ILE A 221 10.76 4.52 -14.36
CA ILE A 221 11.74 5.60 -14.30
C ILE A 221 12.76 5.24 -13.24
N LEU A 222 14.01 5.13 -13.64
CA LEU A 222 15.14 4.85 -12.76
C LEU A 222 16.18 5.95 -12.92
N SER A 223 16.52 6.60 -11.81
CA SER A 223 17.53 7.66 -11.73
C SER A 223 18.41 7.40 -10.51
N PRO A 224 19.74 7.57 -10.59
CA PRO A 224 20.64 7.26 -9.48
C PRO A 224 20.36 8.13 -8.26
N GLY A 225 20.24 7.49 -7.10
CA GLY A 225 19.97 8.17 -5.82
C GLY A 225 18.50 8.51 -5.58
N GLU A 226 17.62 8.27 -6.55
CA GLU A 226 16.17 8.43 -6.40
C GLU A 226 15.47 7.06 -6.41
N PRO A 227 14.36 6.88 -5.68
CA PRO A 227 13.60 5.64 -5.70
C PRO A 227 12.94 5.43 -7.07
N GLU A 228 12.89 4.18 -7.53
CA GLU A 228 12.19 3.79 -8.77
C GLU A 228 10.71 4.21 -8.72
N SER A 229 10.21 4.73 -9.85
CA SER A 229 8.77 4.98 -10.05
C SER A 229 8.23 4.08 -11.15
N LEU A 230 7.12 3.41 -10.85
CA LEU A 230 6.38 2.57 -11.77
C LEU A 230 5.03 3.22 -12.08
N LEU A 231 4.74 3.45 -13.35
CA LEU A 231 3.52 4.10 -13.81
C LEU A 231 2.75 3.22 -14.79
N GLU A 232 1.59 2.72 -14.38
CA GLU A 232 0.68 2.02 -15.28
C GLU A 232 0.07 3.02 -16.30
N LEU A 233 0.47 2.92 -17.57
CA LEU A 233 -0.03 3.79 -18.65
C LEU A 233 -1.53 3.63 -18.85
N GLN A 234 -2.09 2.46 -18.51
CA GLN A 234 -3.52 2.19 -18.52
C GLN A 234 -4.33 3.12 -17.61
N LEU A 235 -3.70 3.82 -16.66
CA LEU A 235 -4.35 4.81 -15.80
C LEU A 235 -4.61 6.14 -16.52
N LEU A 236 -3.91 6.43 -17.60
CA LEU A 236 -4.13 7.62 -18.43
C LEU A 236 -5.30 7.43 -19.39
N SER A 237 -5.87 8.53 -19.87
CA SER A 237 -6.87 8.47 -20.95
C SER A 237 -6.20 8.02 -22.25
N HIS A 238 -6.95 7.43 -23.18
CA HIS A 238 -6.37 6.93 -24.45
C HIS A 238 -5.71 8.06 -25.27
N ALA A 239 -6.35 9.24 -25.31
CA ALA A 239 -5.76 10.43 -25.91
C ALA A 239 -4.48 10.89 -25.20
N ASP A 240 -4.46 10.85 -23.86
CA ASP A 240 -3.26 11.19 -23.08
C ASP A 240 -2.14 10.15 -23.24
N GLN A 241 -2.47 8.87 -23.42
CA GLN A 241 -1.51 7.81 -23.73
C GLN A 241 -0.85 8.07 -25.09
N GLN A 242 -1.66 8.27 -26.13
CA GLN A 242 -1.15 8.58 -27.47
C GLN A 242 -0.30 9.85 -27.47
N ARG A 243 -0.77 10.91 -26.79
CA ARG A 243 -0.04 12.16 -26.66
C ARG A 243 1.28 11.98 -25.89
N LEU A 244 1.27 11.20 -24.81
CA LEU A 244 2.46 10.92 -24.01
C LEU A 244 3.49 10.15 -24.85
N LEU A 245 3.08 9.05 -25.47
CA LEU A 245 3.95 8.22 -26.30
C LEU A 245 4.48 8.98 -27.52
N ALA A 246 3.66 9.81 -28.18
CA ALA A 246 4.10 10.66 -29.28
C ALA A 246 5.09 11.75 -28.83
N LEU A 247 4.89 12.32 -27.64
CA LEU A 247 5.85 13.27 -27.05
C LEU A 247 7.15 12.59 -26.64
N LEU A 248 7.09 11.38 -26.08
CA LEU A 248 8.26 10.56 -25.78
C LEU A 248 9.02 10.22 -27.06
N ARG A 249 8.31 9.84 -28.13
CA ARG A 249 8.91 9.59 -29.46
C ARG A 249 9.66 10.82 -29.98
N LYS A 250 8.97 11.95 -30.09
CA LYS A 250 9.49 13.18 -30.71
C LYS A 250 10.66 13.79 -29.94
N ARG A 251 10.62 13.77 -28.60
CA ARG A 251 11.66 14.41 -27.77
C ARG A 251 12.88 13.54 -27.55
N TRP A 252 12.81 12.24 -27.78
CA TRP A 252 13.91 11.33 -27.43
C TRP A 252 14.43 10.49 -28.59
N ILE A 253 13.58 10.01 -29.50
CA ILE A 253 14.02 9.25 -30.68
C ILE A 253 14.48 10.21 -31.77
N ASP A 254 13.69 11.25 -32.03
CA ASP A 254 13.95 12.21 -33.12
C ASP A 254 14.90 13.34 -32.69
N ALA A 255 15.46 13.28 -31.47
CA ALA A 255 16.38 14.29 -30.96
C ALA A 255 17.80 14.07 -31.49
N ASP A 256 18.53 15.16 -31.78
CA ASP A 256 19.90 15.12 -32.31
C ASP A 256 20.90 14.35 -31.43
N ARG A 257 20.58 14.11 -30.14
CA ARG A 257 21.32 13.25 -29.22
C ARG A 257 20.36 12.41 -28.37
N PRO A 258 19.96 11.20 -28.82
CA PRO A 258 19.17 10.30 -28.00
C PRO A 258 20.03 9.81 -26.84
N TRP A 259 19.65 10.12 -25.60
CA TRP A 259 20.35 9.64 -24.41
C TRP A 259 19.82 8.27 -23.93
N ASN A 260 18.67 7.82 -24.46
CA ASN A 260 18.07 6.50 -24.19
C ASN A 260 17.58 5.82 -25.48
N PRO A 261 18.49 5.18 -26.26
CA PRO A 261 18.16 4.60 -27.56
C PRO A 261 17.27 3.35 -27.50
N ALA A 262 17.28 2.60 -26.39
CA ALA A 262 16.50 1.36 -26.24
C ALA A 262 14.98 1.62 -26.09
N LEU A 263 14.59 2.82 -25.68
CA LEU A 263 13.19 3.19 -25.46
C LEU A 263 12.37 3.26 -26.77
N GLY A 264 13.04 3.34 -27.93
CA GLY A 264 12.37 3.57 -29.20
C GLY A 264 11.44 2.44 -29.63
N ASP A 265 11.96 1.22 -29.66
CA ASP A 265 11.19 0.02 -30.05
C ASP A 265 10.03 -0.24 -29.07
N GLU A 266 10.24 0.06 -27.79
CA GLU A 266 9.23 -0.07 -26.73
C GLU A 266 8.06 0.93 -26.89
N ILE A 267 8.36 2.17 -27.30
CA ILE A 267 7.32 3.17 -27.60
C ILE A 267 6.49 2.74 -28.81
N GLU A 268 7.10 2.18 -29.86
CA GLU A 268 6.38 1.71 -31.05
C GLU A 268 5.47 0.52 -30.74
N ALA A 269 5.95 -0.43 -29.93
CA ALA A 269 5.13 -1.54 -29.43
C ALA A 269 3.93 -1.04 -28.60
N ALA A 270 4.16 -0.10 -27.68
CA ALA A 270 3.10 0.50 -26.87
C ALA A 270 2.08 1.28 -27.72
N LEU A 271 2.52 2.01 -28.75
CA LEU A 271 1.63 2.71 -29.68
C LEU A 271 0.74 1.73 -30.48
N ALA A 272 1.30 0.62 -30.95
CA ALA A 272 0.55 -0.40 -31.68
C ALA A 272 -0.54 -1.05 -30.81
N GLU A 273 -0.25 -1.37 -29.55
CA GLU A 273 -1.23 -1.94 -28.64
C GLU A 273 -2.31 -0.92 -28.24
N VAL A 274 -1.97 0.37 -28.09
CA VAL A 274 -2.97 1.45 -27.91
C VAL A 274 -3.92 1.53 -29.12
N GLN A 275 -3.40 1.42 -30.35
CA GLN A 275 -4.22 1.40 -31.58
C GLN A 275 -5.13 0.17 -31.66
N GLN A 276 -4.61 -1.01 -31.31
CA GLN A 276 -5.41 -2.25 -31.26
C GLN A 276 -6.55 -2.16 -30.23
N GLN A 277 -6.29 -1.61 -29.04
CA GLN A 277 -7.33 -1.38 -28.03
C GLN A 277 -8.40 -0.41 -28.53
N GLN A 278 -8.01 0.61 -29.30
CA GLN A 278 -8.96 1.57 -29.89
C GLN A 278 -9.87 0.90 -30.91
N LEU A 279 -9.29 0.07 -31.79
CA LEU A 279 -10.03 -0.69 -32.80
C LEU A 279 -11.02 -1.65 -32.15
N ALA A 280 -10.61 -2.36 -31.10
CA ALA A 280 -11.47 -3.28 -30.35
C ALA A 280 -12.64 -2.58 -29.61
N LEU A 281 -12.47 -1.30 -29.21
CA LEU A 281 -13.53 -0.51 -28.58
C LEU A 281 -14.48 0.15 -29.60
N SER A 282 -14.08 0.22 -30.87
CA SER A 282 -14.87 0.78 -31.97
C SER A 282 -15.64 -0.24 -32.81
N ALA A 283 -15.39 -1.54 -32.59
CA ALA A 283 -16.09 -2.67 -33.19
C ALA A 283 -17.25 -3.13 -32.30
#